data_AF-K1T732-F1
#
_entry.id   AF-K1T732-F1
#
_cell.length_a   1.000
_cell.length_b   1.000
_cell.length_c   1.000
_cell.angle_alpha   90.00
_cell.angle_beta   90.00
_cell.angle_gamma   90.00
#
_symmetry.space_group_name_H-M   'P 1'
#
loop_
_entity.id
_entity.type
_entity.pdbx_description
1 polymer ?
#
loop_
_entity_poly.entity_id
_entity_poly.type
_entity_poly.pdbx_seq_one_letter_code
_entity_poly.pdbx_strand_id
1 'polypeptide(L)'
;MGIWELLMALRQQQVLHSGVPDREQPIFTDPDGHVPHPDTFTRHLRKLYKQCGLSEDYHLHTLRHFYATYLLQEGTSKQVAASLLGHADTAFLERTYCHPQDVANSRPQT
;
A
#
# COMPACT_ATOMS: atom_id res chain seq x y z
N MET A 1 -16.32 5.19 -9.04
CA MET A 1 -16.36 3.91 -8.31
C MET A 1 -15.40 3.98 -7.14
N GLY A 2 -15.90 3.79 -5.92
CA GLY A 2 -15.08 3.75 -4.70
C GLY A 2 -14.44 2.37 -4.47
N ILE A 3 -13.41 2.32 -3.61
CA ILE A 3 -12.75 1.05 -3.23
C ILE A 3 -13.76 0.06 -2.63
N TRP A 4 -14.71 0.53 -1.83
CA TRP A 4 -15.77 -0.30 -1.27
C TRP A 4 -16.63 -0.97 -2.35
N GLU A 5 -17.07 -0.21 -3.35
CA GLU A 5 -17.88 -0.73 -4.46
C GLU A 5 -17.10 -1.77 -5.26
N LEU A 6 -15.81 -1.53 -5.50
CA LEU A 6 -14.93 -2.49 -6.16
C LEU A 6 -14.79 -3.79 -5.36
N LEU A 7 -14.52 -3.70 -4.05
CA LEU A 7 -14.37 -4.87 -3.19
C LEU A 7 -15.68 -5.68 -3.08
N MET A 8 -16.82 -5.00 -3.04
CA MET A 8 -18.13 -5.66 -3.04
C MET A 8 -18.44 -6.29 -4.40
N ALA A 9 -18.10 -5.64 -5.50
CA ALA A 9 -18.26 -6.21 -6.85
C ALA A 9 -17.40 -7.47 -7.04
N LEU A 10 -16.14 -7.45 -6.58
CA LEU A 10 -15.27 -8.63 -6.58
C LEU A 10 -15.86 -9.77 -5.74
N ARG A 11 -16.32 -9.47 -4.53
CA ARG A 11 -16.98 -10.45 -3.67
C ARG A 11 -18.26 -11.01 -4.31
N GLN A 12 -19.07 -10.19 -4.95
CA GLN A 12 -20.27 -10.62 -5.65
C GLN A 12 -19.93 -11.55 -6.82
N GLN A 13 -18.91 -11.21 -7.62
CA GLN A 13 -18.44 -12.06 -8.72
C GLN A 13 -17.96 -13.43 -8.20
N GLN A 14 -17.30 -13.48 -7.05
CA GLN A 14 -16.85 -14.73 -6.43
C GLN A 14 -18.01 -15.59 -5.95
N VAL A 15 -19.00 -15.01 -5.29
CA VAL A 15 -20.21 -15.73 -4.83
C VAL A 15 -20.98 -16.33 -6.00
N LEU A 16 -21.05 -15.64 -7.14
CA LEU A 16 -21.66 -16.17 -8.36
C LEU A 16 -20.91 -17.41 -8.90
N HIS A 17 -19.62 -17.53 -8.61
CA HIS A 17 -18.78 -18.63 -9.09
C HIS A 17 -18.71 -19.81 -8.09
N SER A 18 -18.66 -19.54 -6.78
CA SER A 18 -18.52 -20.57 -5.72
C SER A 18 -19.84 -20.97 -5.05
N GLY A 19 -20.92 -20.21 -5.24
CA GLY A 19 -22.27 -20.50 -4.72
C GLY A 19 -22.49 -20.22 -3.24
N VAL A 20 -21.44 -20.00 -2.44
CA VAL A 20 -21.55 -19.68 -1.00
C VAL A 20 -20.59 -18.55 -0.64
N PRO A 21 -21.05 -17.47 0.02
CA PRO A 21 -20.17 -16.47 0.59
C PRO A 21 -19.46 -17.04 1.82
N ASP A 22 -18.16 -17.27 1.71
CA ASP A 22 -17.30 -17.59 2.84
C ASP A 22 -16.57 -16.31 3.30
N ARG A 23 -16.57 -16.06 4.62
CA ARG A 23 -15.90 -14.89 5.21
C ARG A 23 -14.38 -15.01 5.14
N GLU A 24 -13.86 -16.23 5.12
CA GLU A 24 -12.43 -16.53 5.00
C GLU A 24 -11.97 -16.57 3.52
N GLN A 25 -12.89 -16.37 2.57
CA GLN A 25 -12.55 -16.39 1.15
C GLN A 25 -11.68 -15.18 0.78
N PRO A 26 -10.54 -15.40 0.11
CA PRO A 26 -9.69 -14.32 -0.40
C PRO A 26 -10.46 -13.45 -1.42
N ILE A 27 -10.31 -12.12 -1.34
CA ILE A 27 -10.99 -11.19 -2.26
C ILE A 27 -10.28 -11.10 -3.62
N PHE A 28 -8.96 -11.28 -3.64
CA PHE A 28 -8.16 -11.25 -4.86
C PHE A 28 -7.83 -12.68 -5.27
N THR A 29 -8.64 -13.22 -6.17
CA THR A 29 -8.45 -14.56 -6.73
C THR A 29 -8.28 -14.50 -8.24
N ASP A 30 -7.71 -15.55 -8.82
CA ASP A 30 -7.84 -15.82 -10.24
C ASP A 30 -9.29 -16.27 -10.59
N PRO A 31 -9.63 -16.43 -11.87
CA PRO A 31 -10.97 -16.86 -12.29
C PRO A 31 -11.39 -18.22 -11.71
N ASP A 32 -10.43 -19.07 -11.33
CA ASP A 32 -10.67 -20.40 -10.75
C ASP A 32 -10.83 -20.33 -9.22
N GLY A 33 -10.69 -19.15 -8.61
CA GLY A 33 -10.88 -18.93 -7.17
C GLY A 33 -9.62 -19.11 -6.32
N HIS A 34 -8.44 -19.30 -6.93
CA HIS A 34 -7.19 -19.45 -6.21
C HIS A 34 -6.51 -18.10 -5.97
N VAL A 35 -5.76 -18.00 -4.87
CA VAL A 35 -4.90 -16.83 -4.61
C VAL A 35 -3.78 -16.81 -5.65
N PRO A 36 -3.64 -15.75 -6.47
CA PRO A 36 -2.59 -15.67 -7.45
C PRO A 36 -1.23 -15.72 -6.78
N HIS A 37 -0.28 -16.46 -7.36
CA HIS A 37 1.11 -16.44 -6.90
C HIS A 37 1.62 -14.98 -6.87
N PRO A 38 2.36 -14.54 -5.83
CA PRO A 38 2.85 -13.16 -5.71
C PRO A 38 3.59 -12.64 -6.95
N ASP A 39 4.33 -13.53 -7.62
CA ASP A 39 5.04 -13.20 -8.86
C ASP A 39 4.10 -12.88 -10.03
N THR A 40 2.90 -13.47 -10.08
CA THR A 40 1.92 -13.18 -11.12
C THR A 40 1.48 -11.73 -11.06
N PHE A 41 1.17 -11.25 -9.85
CA PHE A 41 0.85 -9.84 -9.63
C PHE A 41 2.03 -8.93 -9.98
N THR A 42 3.24 -9.29 -9.53
CA THR A 42 4.46 -8.52 -9.82
C THR A 42 4.74 -8.43 -11.33
N ARG A 43 4.57 -9.54 -12.07
CA ARG A 43 4.73 -9.56 -13.54
C ARG A 43 3.70 -8.68 -14.23
N HIS A 44 2.44 -8.73 -13.82
CA HIS A 44 1.40 -7.85 -14.37
C HIS A 44 1.70 -6.38 -14.08
N LEU A 45 2.11 -6.04 -12.86
CA LEU A 45 2.46 -4.68 -12.49
C LEU A 45 3.64 -4.14 -13.32
N ARG A 46 4.69 -4.95 -13.54
CA ARG A 46 5.81 -4.58 -14.42
C ARG A 46 5.38 -4.30 -15.86
N LYS A 47 4.45 -5.10 -16.40
CA LYS A 47 3.90 -4.85 -17.74
C LYS A 47 3.18 -3.50 -17.80
N LEU A 48 2.39 -3.16 -16.78
CA LEU A 48 1.70 -1.87 -16.70
C LEU A 48 2.69 -0.70 -16.62
N TYR A 49 3.73 -0.80 -15.78
CA TYR A 49 4.78 0.23 -15.71
C TYR A 49 5.46 0.46 -17.05
N LYS A 50 5.79 -0.62 -17.78
CA LYS A 50 6.36 -0.53 -19.13
C LYS A 50 5.40 0.16 -20.10
N GLN A 51 4.10 -0.14 -20.03
CA GLN A 51 3.08 0.52 -20.88
C GLN A 51 2.95 2.02 -20.56
N CYS A 52 3.15 2.40 -19.31
CA CYS A 52 3.15 3.81 -18.88
C CYS A 52 4.50 4.53 -19.12
N GLY A 53 5.51 3.85 -19.66
CA GLY A 53 6.85 4.43 -19.89
C GLY A 53 7.65 4.68 -18.61
N LEU A 54 7.33 3.98 -17.51
CA LEU A 54 8.05 4.08 -16.24
C LEU A 54 9.30 3.21 -16.24
N SER A 55 10.31 3.58 -15.42
CA SER A 55 11.56 2.80 -15.27
C SER A 55 11.28 1.37 -14.78
N GLU A 56 12.19 0.45 -15.08
CA GLU A 56 12.14 -0.93 -14.55
C GLU A 56 12.44 -0.99 -13.04
N ASP A 57 12.98 0.08 -12.46
CA ASP A 57 13.22 0.21 -11.02
C ASP A 57 11.93 0.28 -10.20
N TYR A 58 10.80 0.63 -10.83
CA TYR A 58 9.50 0.66 -10.18
C TYR A 58 9.00 -0.76 -9.92
N HIS A 59 8.64 -1.02 -8.66
CA HIS A 59 8.09 -2.28 -8.21
C HIS A 59 6.98 -2.03 -7.18
N LEU A 60 6.43 -3.09 -6.60
CA LEU A 60 5.28 -2.97 -5.70
C LEU A 60 5.57 -2.08 -4.48
N HIS A 61 6.76 -2.22 -3.87
CA HIS A 61 7.14 -1.41 -2.72
C HIS A 61 7.30 0.07 -3.08
N THR A 62 7.64 0.41 -4.32
CA THR A 62 7.70 1.81 -4.77
C THR A 62 6.35 2.53 -4.62
N LEU A 63 5.23 1.83 -4.83
CA LEU A 63 3.89 2.40 -4.60
C LEU A 63 3.64 2.67 -3.11
N ARG A 64 4.10 1.77 -2.25
CA ARG A 64 3.99 1.93 -0.80
C ARG A 64 4.85 3.09 -0.29
N HIS A 65 6.06 3.26 -0.84
CA HIS A 65 6.91 4.41 -0.55
C HIS A 65 6.29 5.71 -1.06
N PHE A 66 5.76 5.71 -2.28
CA PHE A 66 5.04 6.87 -2.83
C PHE A 66 3.91 7.31 -1.90
N TYR A 67 3.08 6.36 -1.44
CA TYR A 67 2.00 6.67 -0.50
C TYR A 67 2.52 7.24 0.83
N ALA A 68 3.63 6.71 1.36
CA ALA A 68 4.27 7.26 2.56
C ALA A 68 4.74 8.71 2.35
N THR A 69 5.45 8.98 1.25
CA THR A 69 5.92 10.32 0.90
C THR A 69 4.75 11.29 0.70
N TYR A 70 3.71 10.86 -0.01
CA TYR A 70 2.51 11.66 -0.26
C TYR A 70 1.82 12.07 1.04
N LEU A 71 1.63 11.14 1.99
CA LEU A 71 1.02 11.45 3.29
C LEU A 71 1.82 12.49 4.08
N LEU A 72 3.15 12.38 4.08
CA LEU A 72 4.02 13.33 4.77
C LEU A 72 4.02 14.72 4.11
N GLN A 73 3.96 14.77 2.77
CA GLN A 73 3.86 16.02 2.02
C GLN A 73 2.55 16.77 2.31
N GLU A 74 1.44 16.04 2.47
CA GLU A 74 0.13 16.58 2.84
C GLU A 74 0.02 16.94 4.33
N GLY A 75 1.13 16.93 5.09
CA GLY A 75 1.16 17.33 6.50
C GLY A 75 0.60 16.29 7.46
N THR A 76 0.39 15.05 7.01
CA THR A 76 -0.02 13.96 7.91
C THR A 76 1.09 13.69 8.92
N SER A 77 0.73 13.57 10.21
CA SER A 77 1.71 13.25 11.24
C SER A 77 2.32 11.87 10.98
N LYS A 78 3.59 11.69 11.36
CA LYS A 78 4.32 10.43 11.16
C LYS A 78 3.61 9.23 11.79
N GLN A 79 2.98 9.44 12.95
CA GLN A 79 2.23 8.43 13.67
C GLN A 79 0.98 7.98 12.88
N VAL A 80 0.24 8.93 12.31
CA VAL A 80 -0.95 8.63 11.49
C VAL A 80 -0.53 7.98 10.18
N ALA A 81 0.52 8.47 9.52
CA ALA A 81 1.03 7.86 8.30
C ALA A 81 1.48 6.40 8.53
N ALA A 82 2.19 6.12 9.63
CA ALA A 82 2.60 4.78 10.01
C ALA A 82 1.41 3.85 10.30
N SER A 83 0.35 4.38 10.93
CA SER A 83 -0.90 3.65 11.17
C SER A 83 -1.60 3.31 9.85
N LEU A 84 -1.71 4.26 8.91
CA LEU A 84 -2.33 4.07 7.59
C LEU A 84 -1.55 3.10 6.69
N LEU A 85 -0.21 3.11 6.79
CA LEU A 85 0.62 2.13 6.09
C LEU A 85 0.46 0.73 6.72
N GLY A 86 0.02 0.63 7.97
CA GLY A 86 -0.10 -0.61 8.71
C GLY A 86 1.28 -1.16 9.06
N HIS A 87 1.90 -0.63 10.12
CA HIS A 87 2.98 -1.18 10.97
C HIS A 87 4.01 -2.19 10.41
N ALA A 88 4.29 -2.24 9.10
CA ALA A 88 5.27 -3.15 8.53
C ALA A 88 6.67 -2.54 8.38
N ASP A 89 6.86 -1.25 8.71
CA ASP A 89 8.22 -0.69 8.70
C ASP A 89 8.36 0.67 9.44
N THR A 90 8.01 0.71 10.73
CA THR A 90 8.39 1.87 11.58
C THR A 90 9.90 2.10 11.56
N ALA A 91 10.69 1.02 11.46
CA ALA A 91 12.16 1.06 11.40
C ALA A 91 12.69 1.73 10.11
N PHE A 92 12.09 1.49 8.94
CA PHE A 92 12.46 2.18 7.70
C PHE A 92 11.99 3.63 7.67
N LEU A 93 10.79 3.94 8.20
CA LEU A 93 10.30 5.31 8.25
C LEU A 93 11.16 6.20 9.16
N GLU A 94 11.56 5.67 10.33
CA GLU A 94 12.49 6.33 11.24
C GLU A 94 13.90 6.46 10.63
N ARG A 95 14.44 5.44 9.98
CA ARG A 95 15.79 5.51 9.39
C ARG A 95 15.89 6.38 8.13
N THR A 96 14.82 6.45 7.34
CA THR A 96 14.84 7.11 6.02
C THR A 96 14.38 8.56 6.09
N TYR A 97 13.53 8.92 7.07
CA TYR A 97 12.94 10.26 7.18
C TYR A 97 13.21 10.96 8.52
N CYS A 98 14.05 10.38 9.38
CA CYS A 98 14.57 11.04 10.58
C CYS A 98 16.02 11.47 10.34
N HIS A 99 16.20 12.65 9.74
CA HIS A 99 17.38 13.44 10.06
C HIS A 99 17.04 14.29 11.30
N PRO A 100 17.90 14.31 12.33
CA PRO A 100 17.63 15.09 13.53
C PRO A 100 17.61 16.56 13.15
N GLN A 101 16.48 17.23 13.39
CA GLN A 101 16.49 18.67 13.55
C GLN A 101 17.03 18.97 14.96
N ASP A 102 18.32 18.68 15.17
CA ASP A 102 19.10 19.22 16.29
C ASP A 102 19.48 20.65 15.95
N VAL A 103 18.51 21.57 15.98
CA VAL A 103 18.73 23.00 16.26
C VAL A 103 17.38 23.71 16.36
N ALA A 104 16.97 23.99 17.60
CA ALA A 104 16.27 25.21 18.05
C ALA A 104 15.17 24.94 19.09
N ASN A 105 15.57 24.78 20.35
CA ASN A 105 15.17 25.74 21.39
C ASN A 105 15.79 25.36 22.73
N SER A 106 17.05 25.73 22.91
CA SER A 106 17.54 26.14 24.22
C SER A 106 16.84 27.47 24.55
N ARG A 107 15.83 27.43 25.42
CA ARG A 107 15.41 28.63 26.14
C ARG A 107 15.61 28.38 27.64
N PRO A 108 16.46 29.17 28.32
CA PRO A 108 16.67 29.05 29.75
C PRO A 108 15.40 29.45 30.50
N GLN A 109 15.03 28.64 31.49
CA GLN A 109 14.01 28.99 32.47
C GLN A 109 14.62 29.99 33.45
N THR A 110 14.05 31.19 33.50
CA THR A 110 14.15 32.13 34.63
C THR A 110 12.78 32.25 35.26
#